data_AF-A0A940QT43-F1
#
_entry.id   AF-A0A940QT43-F1
#
_cell.length_a   1.000
_cell.length_b   1.000
_cell.length_c   1.000
_cell.angle_alpha   90.00
_cell.angle_beta   90.00
_cell.angle_gamma   90.00
#
_symmetry.space_group_name_H-M   'P 1'
#
loop_
_entity.id
_entity.type
_entity.pdbx_description
1 polymer ?
#
loop_
_entity_poly.entity_id
_entity_poly.type
_entity_poly.pdbx_seq_one_letter_code
_entity_poly.pdbx_strand_id
1 'polypeptide(L)'
;LYRCTGCRLCTQTCFPAVETNQGVLAGRECLVGKSQYPKIVDRVSKAVENNFNISDEPNEERIAWVEFIKNAPDHMYQKEKAKVLYFVGCVASFFPLVQKIPQAFVQIMDKSEVDFTTLGGEEWCCGFPLIQMGMPDKMEKLIEHNQEKVQQIGAETVVFACPSCYHTWKEKYKINAEMLHSTQFMERLINEGKVKFNNGFNKTVTYSIRPGIS
;
A
#
# COMPACT_ATOMS: atom_id res chain seq x y z
N LEU A 1 -12.78 -3.25 21.57
CA LEU A 1 -12.72 -2.74 20.18
C LEU A 1 -11.34 -2.87 19.53
N TYR A 2 -10.25 -2.43 20.16
CA TYR A 2 -8.90 -2.48 19.56
C TYR A 2 -8.26 -3.88 19.42
N ARG A 3 -8.82 -4.93 20.05
CA ARG A 3 -8.41 -6.33 19.78
C ARG A 3 -8.93 -6.89 18.46
N CYS A 4 -9.95 -6.26 17.86
CA CYS A 4 -10.46 -6.67 16.56
C CYS A 4 -9.42 -6.37 15.47
N THR A 5 -9.15 -7.31 14.58
CA THR A 5 -8.18 -7.13 13.48
C THR A 5 -8.78 -6.46 12.25
N GLY A 6 -10.09 -6.16 12.27
CA GLY A 6 -10.79 -5.58 11.14
C GLY A 6 -10.97 -6.55 9.96
N CYS A 7 -10.92 -7.87 10.19
CA CYS A 7 -10.96 -8.88 9.13
C CYS A 7 -12.31 -9.05 8.41
N ARG A 8 -13.37 -8.37 8.87
CA ARG A 8 -14.75 -8.44 8.33
C ARG A 8 -15.42 -9.82 8.36
N LEU A 9 -14.82 -10.85 8.96
CA LEU A 9 -15.44 -12.18 9.08
C LEU A 9 -16.80 -12.11 9.80
N CYS A 10 -16.89 -11.27 10.83
CA CYS A 10 -18.15 -11.03 11.55
C CYS A 10 -19.24 -10.42 10.65
N THR A 11 -18.91 -9.53 9.72
CA THR A 11 -19.87 -8.98 8.75
C THR A 11 -20.30 -10.06 7.76
N GLN A 12 -19.34 -10.81 7.21
CA GLN A 12 -19.57 -11.86 6.20
C GLN A 12 -20.44 -13.02 6.73
N THR A 13 -20.27 -13.40 7.99
CA THR A 13 -21.04 -14.51 8.60
C THR A 13 -22.38 -14.07 9.20
N CYS A 14 -22.65 -12.76 9.29
CA CYS A 14 -23.83 -12.24 9.96
C CYS A 14 -25.07 -12.51 9.12
N PHE A 15 -25.94 -13.41 9.56
CA PHE A 15 -27.18 -13.75 8.84
C PHE A 15 -28.05 -12.51 8.51
N PRO A 16 -28.22 -11.53 9.43
CA PRO A 16 -28.94 -10.29 9.10
C PRO A 16 -28.14 -9.27 8.27
N ALA A 17 -26.94 -9.60 7.77
CA ALA A 17 -26.07 -8.71 6.99
C ALA A 17 -25.70 -7.39 7.69
N VAL A 18 -25.53 -7.41 9.01
CA VAL A 18 -25.10 -6.23 9.77
C VAL A 18 -23.65 -5.90 9.43
N GLU A 19 -23.38 -4.62 9.12
CA GLU A 19 -22.03 -4.07 8.92
C GLU A 19 -21.26 -3.94 10.26
N THR A 20 -21.09 -5.07 10.93
CA THR A 20 -20.45 -5.17 12.26
C THR A 20 -19.03 -4.60 12.26
N ASN A 21 -18.28 -4.76 11.17
CA ASN A 21 -16.97 -4.13 11.02
C ASN A 21 -17.03 -2.59 11.07
N GLN A 22 -18.00 -1.98 10.39
CA GLN A 22 -18.20 -0.52 10.42
C GLN A 22 -18.58 -0.06 11.82
N GLY A 23 -19.43 -0.82 12.53
CA GLY A 23 -19.74 -0.56 13.94
C GLY A 23 -18.49 -0.60 14.84
N VAL A 24 -17.55 -1.52 14.59
CA VAL A 24 -16.26 -1.55 15.30
C VAL A 24 -15.41 -0.31 15.00
N LEU A 25 -15.32 0.10 13.73
CA LEU A 25 -14.54 1.29 13.32
C LEU A 25 -15.14 2.58 13.89
N ALA A 26 -16.44 2.80 13.73
CA ALA A 26 -17.16 3.92 14.35
C ALA A 26 -17.02 3.92 15.88
N GLY A 27 -17.04 2.72 16.50
CA GLY A 27 -16.76 2.58 17.92
C GLY A 27 -15.35 3.03 18.31
N ARG A 28 -14.33 2.80 17.45
CA ARG A 28 -12.98 3.32 17.68
C ARG A 28 -12.92 4.83 17.56
N GLU A 29 -13.58 5.42 16.55
CA GLU A 29 -13.69 6.87 16.41
C GLU A 29 -14.35 7.52 17.64
N CYS A 30 -15.43 6.93 18.15
CA CYS A 30 -16.08 7.39 19.38
C CYS A 30 -15.14 7.33 20.59
N LEU A 31 -14.32 6.27 20.70
CA LEU A 31 -13.32 6.14 21.77
C LEU A 31 -12.19 7.15 21.63
N VAL A 32 -11.74 7.45 20.39
CA VAL A 32 -10.78 8.52 20.10
C VAL A 32 -11.32 9.87 20.56
N GLY A 33 -12.56 10.21 20.21
CA GLY A 33 -13.21 11.44 20.65
C GLY A 33 -13.38 11.57 22.18
N LYS A 34 -13.29 10.47 22.93
CA LYS A 34 -13.32 10.42 24.40
C LYS A 34 -11.95 10.26 25.03
N SER A 35 -10.88 10.23 24.24
CA SER A 35 -9.52 9.92 24.71
C SER A 35 -9.41 8.56 25.43
N GLN A 36 -10.22 7.58 25.03
CA GLN A 36 -10.31 6.25 25.63
C GLN A 36 -9.78 5.15 24.70
N TYR A 37 -8.49 5.21 24.38
CA TYR A 37 -7.86 4.26 23.47
C TYR A 37 -6.45 3.85 23.96
N PRO A 38 -5.89 2.74 23.46
CA PRO A 38 -4.56 2.29 23.85
C PRO A 38 -3.46 3.31 23.49
N LYS A 39 -2.52 3.60 24.40
CA LYS A 39 -1.42 4.56 24.19
C LYS A 39 -0.55 4.29 22.95
N ILE A 40 -0.51 3.04 22.46
CA ILE A 40 0.20 2.69 21.22
C ILE A 40 -0.39 3.44 19.99
N VAL A 41 -1.66 3.81 20.03
CA VAL A 41 -2.32 4.60 18.98
C VAL A 41 -1.66 5.98 18.86
N ASP A 42 -1.33 6.65 19.97
CA ASP A 42 -0.67 7.94 19.94
C ASP A 42 0.71 7.85 19.27
N ARG A 43 1.45 6.77 19.56
CA ARG A 43 2.78 6.54 18.96
C ARG A 43 2.67 6.41 17.44
N VAL A 44 1.77 5.56 16.94
CA VAL A 44 1.62 5.34 15.49
C VAL A 44 1.06 6.57 14.80
N SER A 45 0.09 7.27 15.40
CA SER A 45 -0.46 8.52 14.85
C SER A 45 0.62 9.57 14.69
N LYS A 46 1.46 9.77 15.72
CA LYS A 46 2.56 10.74 15.68
C LYS A 46 3.62 10.38 14.64
N ALA A 47 3.97 9.09 14.50
CA ALA A 47 4.88 8.63 13.47
C ALA A 47 4.35 8.96 12.06
N VAL A 48 3.06 8.75 11.82
CA VAL A 48 2.43 9.10 10.54
C VAL A 48 2.36 10.61 10.32
N GLU A 49 2.10 11.40 11.37
CA GLU A 49 2.05 12.87 11.27
C GLU A 49 3.43 13.50 11.04
N ASN A 50 4.48 13.00 11.70
CA ASN A 50 5.80 13.62 11.69
C ASN A 50 6.69 13.06 10.57
N ASN A 51 6.62 11.75 10.32
CA ASN A 51 7.51 11.02 9.44
C ASN A 51 6.78 10.38 8.24
N PHE A 52 5.46 10.56 8.14
CA PHE A 52 4.64 10.06 7.02
C PHE A 52 4.70 8.54 6.83
N ASN A 53 5.11 7.79 7.86
CA ASN A 53 5.21 6.33 7.86
C ASN A 53 4.91 5.75 9.25
N ILE A 54 4.81 4.42 9.33
CA ILE A 54 4.45 3.73 10.58
C ILE A 54 5.66 3.29 11.42
N SER A 55 6.87 3.35 10.85
CA SER A 55 8.11 2.92 11.51
C SER A 55 8.75 4.03 12.34
N ASP A 56 8.33 5.29 12.16
CA ASP A 56 8.91 6.46 12.82
C ASP A 56 10.36 6.73 12.39
N GLU A 57 10.71 6.29 11.18
CA GLU A 57 12.01 6.50 10.55
C GLU A 57 11.94 7.70 9.60
N PRO A 58 13.06 8.36 9.25
CA PRO A 58 13.08 9.41 8.22
C PRO A 58 12.48 8.90 6.91
N ASN A 59 11.56 9.67 6.30
CA ASN A 59 10.83 9.17 5.13
C ASN A 59 11.74 9.03 3.90
N GLU A 60 12.84 9.77 3.84
CA GLU A 60 13.87 9.71 2.80
C GLU A 60 14.52 8.31 2.72
N GLU A 61 14.61 7.59 3.85
CA GLU A 61 15.16 6.23 3.91
C GLU A 61 14.25 5.18 3.26
N ARG A 62 13.01 5.56 2.88
CA ARG A 62 12.04 4.66 2.27
C ARG A 62 12.55 3.97 1.00
N ILE A 63 13.52 4.56 0.30
CA ILE A 63 14.09 4.00 -0.94
C ILE A 63 15.28 3.06 -0.69
N ALA A 64 15.79 2.94 0.54
CA ALA A 64 17.00 2.19 0.88
C ALA A 64 16.96 0.71 0.44
N TRP A 65 15.77 0.11 0.31
CA TRP A 65 15.63 -1.27 -0.18
C TRP A 65 16.16 -1.48 -1.62
N VAL A 66 16.29 -0.42 -2.42
CA VAL A 66 16.86 -0.46 -3.78
C VAL A 66 18.37 -0.71 -3.75
N GLU A 67 19.07 -0.28 -2.71
CA GLU A 67 20.54 -0.45 -2.59
C GLU A 67 20.94 -1.93 -2.55
N PHE A 68 20.02 -2.81 -2.14
CA PHE A 68 20.22 -4.25 -2.11
C PHE A 68 19.88 -4.96 -3.43
N ILE A 69 19.52 -4.21 -4.48
CA ILE A 69 19.28 -4.74 -5.82
C ILE A 69 20.56 -4.66 -6.63
N LYS A 70 21.06 -5.82 -7.06
CA LYS A 70 22.19 -5.87 -7.99
C LYS A 70 21.80 -5.21 -9.32
N ASN A 71 22.62 -4.27 -9.79
CA ASN A 71 22.41 -3.51 -11.02
C ASN A 71 21.15 -2.62 -11.00
N ALA A 72 20.76 -2.09 -9.84
CA ALA A 72 19.78 -1.00 -9.81
C ALA A 72 20.26 0.18 -10.67
N PRO A 73 19.36 0.88 -11.37
CA PRO A 73 19.74 2.06 -12.13
C PRO A 73 20.15 3.21 -11.20
N ASP A 74 20.99 4.13 -11.68
CA ASP A 74 21.50 5.26 -10.88
C ASP A 74 20.40 6.14 -10.28
N HIS A 75 19.27 6.26 -11.00
CA HIS A 75 18.10 7.02 -10.53
C HIS A 75 17.24 6.24 -9.51
N MET A 76 17.65 5.04 -9.10
CA MET A 76 16.98 4.21 -8.08
C MET A 76 15.48 3.98 -8.34
N TYR A 77 15.07 3.86 -9.60
CA TYR A 77 13.66 3.76 -10.03
C TYR A 77 12.79 5.00 -9.69
N GLN A 78 13.41 6.16 -9.45
CA GLN A 78 12.76 7.45 -9.29
C GLN A 78 12.95 8.30 -10.56
N LYS A 79 11.85 8.54 -11.29
CA LYS A 79 11.79 9.33 -12.52
C LYS A 79 10.79 10.46 -12.28
N GLU A 80 11.02 11.60 -12.90
CA GLU A 80 10.09 12.74 -12.81
C GLU A 80 8.73 12.46 -13.44
N LYS A 81 8.71 11.61 -14.49
CA LYS A 81 7.51 11.19 -15.22
C LYS A 81 7.59 9.70 -15.52
N ALA A 82 6.45 9.02 -15.44
CA ALA A 82 6.29 7.64 -15.87
C ALA A 82 4.81 7.31 -16.07
N LYS A 83 4.49 6.38 -16.97
CA LYS A 83 3.11 5.90 -17.15
C LYS A 83 2.59 5.11 -15.95
N VAL A 84 3.47 4.42 -15.24
CA VAL A 84 3.11 3.60 -14.08
C VAL A 84 3.78 4.14 -12.82
N LEU A 85 3.00 4.39 -11.78
CA LEU A 85 3.52 4.63 -10.44
C LEU A 85 3.39 3.37 -9.60
N TYR A 86 4.49 2.87 -9.06
CA TYR A 86 4.47 1.82 -8.05
C TYR A 86 4.48 2.42 -6.64
N PHE A 87 3.36 2.29 -5.94
CA PHE A 87 3.21 2.65 -4.53
C PHE A 87 3.63 1.46 -3.66
N VAL A 88 4.79 1.60 -3.01
CA VAL A 88 5.49 0.54 -2.29
C VAL A 88 4.82 0.26 -0.94
N GLY A 89 4.50 1.31 -0.19
CA GLY A 89 3.91 1.25 1.13
C GLY A 89 4.93 1.04 2.25
N CYS A 90 4.58 1.47 3.46
CA CYS A 90 5.53 1.57 4.58
C CYS A 90 6.19 0.25 4.96
N VAL A 91 5.42 -0.84 5.08
CA VAL A 91 5.96 -2.12 5.56
C VAL A 91 7.00 -2.69 4.60
N ALA A 92 6.70 -2.66 3.30
CA ALA A 92 7.60 -3.15 2.26
C ALA A 92 8.88 -2.30 2.15
N SER A 93 8.80 -1.00 2.44
CA SER A 93 9.96 -0.11 2.41
C SER A 93 10.87 -0.25 3.63
N PHE A 94 10.31 -0.27 4.84
CA PHE A 94 11.09 -0.11 6.09
C PHE A 94 11.42 -1.43 6.81
N PHE A 95 10.75 -2.55 6.50
CA PHE A 95 10.98 -3.81 7.21
C PHE A 95 11.81 -4.78 6.35
N PRO A 96 13.08 -5.05 6.70
CA PRO A 96 14.00 -5.82 5.85
C PRO A 96 13.50 -7.22 5.47
N LEU A 97 12.71 -7.85 6.35
CA LEU A 97 12.15 -9.19 6.11
C LEU A 97 11.23 -9.26 4.88
N VAL A 98 10.66 -8.14 4.46
CA VAL A 98 9.72 -8.07 3.34
C VAL A 98 10.21 -7.22 2.16
N GLN A 99 11.37 -6.57 2.26
CA GLN A 99 11.96 -5.75 1.18
C GLN A 99 12.23 -6.56 -0.10
N LYS A 100 12.36 -7.88 0.00
CA LYS A 100 12.44 -8.76 -1.19
C LYS A 100 11.23 -8.64 -2.12
N ILE A 101 10.06 -8.25 -1.60
CA ILE A 101 8.83 -8.08 -2.37
C ILE A 101 8.97 -6.90 -3.36
N PRO A 102 9.21 -5.64 -2.92
CA PRO A 102 9.40 -4.53 -3.85
C PRO A 102 10.61 -4.73 -4.76
N GLN A 103 11.70 -5.32 -4.26
CA GLN A 103 12.89 -5.63 -5.07
C GLN A 103 12.57 -6.55 -6.25
N ALA A 104 11.86 -7.66 -6.00
CA ALA A 104 11.47 -8.57 -7.07
C ALA A 104 10.50 -7.90 -8.05
N PHE A 105 9.56 -7.09 -7.53
CA PHE A 105 8.55 -6.46 -8.37
C PHE A 105 9.14 -5.43 -9.34
N VAL A 106 10.04 -4.55 -8.88
CA VAL A 106 10.69 -3.59 -9.77
C VAL A 106 11.60 -4.27 -10.78
N GLN A 107 12.30 -5.35 -10.42
CA GLN A 107 13.10 -6.12 -11.37
C GLN A 107 12.24 -6.79 -12.46
N ILE A 108 11.03 -7.23 -12.12
CA ILE A 108 10.09 -7.76 -13.11
C ILE A 108 9.64 -6.65 -14.05
N MET A 109 9.24 -5.49 -13.51
CA MET A 109 8.79 -4.35 -14.32
C MET A 109 9.90 -3.84 -15.24
N ASP A 110 11.13 -3.74 -14.73
CA ASP A 110 12.32 -3.31 -15.47
C ASP A 110 12.65 -4.27 -16.62
N LYS A 111 12.70 -5.59 -16.35
CA LYS A 111 12.89 -6.61 -17.39
C LYS A 111 11.73 -6.70 -18.39
N SER A 112 10.55 -6.25 -18.00
CA SER A 112 9.36 -6.20 -18.85
C SER A 112 9.23 -4.87 -19.59
N GLU A 113 10.25 -4.01 -19.50
CA GLU A 113 10.31 -2.68 -20.14
C GLU A 113 9.11 -1.80 -19.81
N VAL A 114 8.57 -1.94 -18.59
CA VAL A 114 7.51 -1.07 -18.10
C VAL A 114 8.08 0.31 -17.84
N ASP A 115 7.43 1.35 -18.36
CA ASP A 115 7.75 2.72 -17.96
C ASP A 115 7.12 3.03 -16.60
N PHE A 116 7.84 2.68 -15.53
CA PHE A 116 7.41 2.92 -14.16
C PHE A 116 8.35 3.82 -13.38
N THR A 117 7.83 4.34 -12.26
CA THR A 117 8.60 5.00 -11.21
C THR A 117 8.08 4.65 -9.81
N THR A 118 8.84 4.99 -8.78
CA THR A 118 8.46 4.97 -7.36
C THR A 118 8.61 6.38 -6.79
N LEU A 119 7.91 6.67 -5.68
CA LEU A 119 7.97 7.98 -5.04
C LEU A 119 9.15 8.16 -4.07
N GLY A 120 9.84 7.08 -3.69
CA GLY A 120 10.92 7.14 -2.69
C GLY A 120 10.51 7.95 -1.45
N GLY A 121 11.32 8.93 -1.05
CA GLY A 121 11.04 9.81 0.09
C GLY A 121 9.79 10.68 -0.03
N GLU A 122 9.23 10.83 -1.23
CA GLU A 122 7.98 11.56 -1.46
C GLU A 122 6.74 10.69 -1.24
N GLU A 123 6.88 9.39 -0.97
CA GLU A 123 5.73 8.52 -0.69
C GLU A 123 5.26 8.70 0.75
N TRP A 124 4.05 9.20 0.94
CA TRP A 124 3.44 9.30 2.27
C TRP A 124 2.51 8.12 2.54
N CYS A 125 2.37 7.74 3.81
CA CYS A 125 1.51 6.63 4.22
C CYS A 125 0.12 6.72 3.60
N CYS A 126 -0.43 5.59 3.15
CA CYS A 126 -1.79 5.51 2.61
C CYS A 126 -2.91 5.86 3.63
N GLY A 127 -2.58 6.02 4.90
CA GLY A 127 -3.53 6.34 5.97
C GLY A 127 -4.38 5.18 6.50
N PHE A 128 -4.23 3.96 5.98
CA PHE A 128 -4.90 2.76 6.52
C PHE A 128 -4.77 2.60 8.05
N PRO A 129 -3.58 2.80 8.67
CA PRO A 129 -3.44 2.71 10.13
C PRO A 129 -4.34 3.71 10.87
N LEU A 130 -4.48 4.93 10.37
CA LEU A 130 -5.29 5.98 10.97
C LEU A 130 -6.78 5.60 10.98
N ILE A 131 -7.30 5.05 9.88
CA ILE A 131 -8.66 4.48 9.81
C ILE A 131 -8.82 3.38 10.86
N GLN A 132 -7.88 2.43 10.91
CA GLN A 132 -7.96 1.32 11.86
C GLN A 132 -7.87 1.79 13.31
N MET A 133 -7.24 2.93 13.58
CA MET A 133 -7.14 3.49 14.91
C MET A 133 -8.32 4.36 15.32
N GLY A 134 -9.20 4.71 14.39
CA GLY A 134 -10.34 5.62 14.61
C GLY A 134 -9.98 7.11 14.48
N MET A 135 -8.98 7.43 13.66
CA MET A 135 -8.52 8.81 13.38
C MET A 135 -8.55 9.12 11.87
N PRO A 136 -9.67 8.88 11.15
CA PRO A 136 -9.73 9.12 9.70
C PRO A 136 -9.58 10.59 9.31
N ASP A 137 -9.89 11.51 10.22
CA ASP A 137 -9.72 12.97 10.08
C ASP A 137 -8.27 13.37 9.82
N LYS A 138 -7.30 12.59 10.30
CA LYS A 138 -5.87 12.85 10.13
C LYS A 138 -5.33 12.48 8.75
N MET A 139 -6.16 11.97 7.84
CA MET A 139 -5.72 11.53 6.51
C MET A 139 -5.65 12.63 5.47
N GLU A 140 -6.31 13.78 5.69
CA GLU A 140 -6.50 14.80 4.66
C GLU A 140 -5.19 15.20 3.96
N LYS A 141 -4.16 15.56 4.74
CA LYS A 141 -2.83 15.91 4.21
C LYS A 141 -2.15 14.76 3.45
N LEU A 142 -2.34 13.51 3.91
CA LEU A 142 -1.79 12.33 3.25
C LEU A 142 -2.47 12.05 1.92
N ILE A 143 -3.76 12.38 1.82
CA ILE A 143 -4.53 12.22 0.60
C ILE A 143 -4.09 13.27 -0.42
N GLU A 144 -4.11 14.55 -0.02
CA GLU A 144 -3.74 15.68 -0.87
C GLU A 144 -2.35 15.52 -1.49
N HIS A 145 -1.32 15.29 -0.65
CA HIS A 145 0.06 15.14 -1.12
C HIS A 145 0.22 13.98 -2.09
N ASN A 146 -0.26 12.79 -1.74
CA ASN A 146 -0.10 11.61 -2.57
C ASN A 146 -0.85 11.74 -3.91
N GLN A 147 -2.04 12.37 -3.91
CA GLN A 147 -2.78 12.65 -5.15
C GLN A 147 -2.04 13.65 -6.03
N GLU A 148 -1.50 14.71 -5.43
CA GLU A 148 -0.69 15.70 -6.14
C GLU A 148 0.52 15.03 -6.78
N LYS A 149 1.23 14.15 -6.06
CA LYS A 149 2.38 13.42 -6.61
C LYS A 149 2.01 12.52 -7.79
N VAL A 150 0.88 11.80 -7.71
CA VAL A 150 0.37 11.00 -8.85
C VAL A 150 0.14 11.90 -10.06
N GLN A 151 -0.50 13.06 -9.87
CA GLN A 151 -0.77 14.02 -10.94
C GLN A 151 0.53 14.62 -11.50
N GLN A 152 1.48 14.99 -10.64
CA GLN A 152 2.78 15.54 -11.01
C GLN A 152 3.61 14.54 -11.82
N ILE A 153 3.57 13.25 -11.50
CA ILE A 153 4.24 12.20 -12.30
C ILE A 153 3.54 12.00 -13.65
N GLY A 154 2.25 12.32 -13.74
CA GLY A 154 1.44 12.03 -14.93
C GLY A 154 1.18 10.53 -15.10
N ALA A 155 1.10 9.78 -13.99
CA ALA A 155 0.87 8.35 -14.02
C ALA A 155 -0.55 8.03 -14.51
N GLU A 156 -0.65 7.13 -15.48
CA GLU A 156 -1.92 6.59 -16.00
C GLU A 156 -2.39 5.40 -15.16
N THR A 157 -1.46 4.70 -14.50
CA THR A 157 -1.74 3.57 -13.63
C THR A 157 -0.95 3.68 -12.32
N VAL A 158 -1.61 3.48 -11.18
CA VAL A 158 -0.97 3.32 -9.87
C VAL A 158 -1.11 1.87 -9.43
N VAL A 159 0.02 1.25 -9.13
CA VAL A 159 0.12 -0.16 -8.76
C VAL A 159 0.50 -0.31 -7.30
N PHE A 160 -0.15 -1.22 -6.59
CA PHE A 160 0.01 -1.42 -5.16
C PHE A 160 0.36 -2.88 -4.85
N ALA A 161 1.46 -3.14 -4.15
CA ALA A 161 1.77 -4.48 -3.65
C ALA A 161 1.14 -4.79 -2.29
N CYS A 162 0.71 -3.75 -1.58
CA CYS A 162 0.08 -3.86 -0.27
C CYS A 162 -1.46 -3.83 -0.41
N PRO A 163 -2.19 -4.89 -0.01
CA PRO A 163 -3.64 -4.92 -0.13
C PRO A 163 -4.36 -3.82 0.65
N SER A 164 -3.83 -3.42 1.81
CA SER A 164 -4.43 -2.33 2.59
C SER A 164 -4.21 -0.96 1.93
N CYS A 165 -3.04 -0.74 1.29
CA CYS A 165 -2.83 0.47 0.50
C CYS A 165 -3.80 0.51 -0.68
N TYR A 166 -3.89 -0.57 -1.45
CA TYR A 166 -4.82 -0.69 -2.57
C TYR A 166 -6.27 -0.38 -2.15
N HIS A 167 -6.75 -1.02 -1.08
CA HIS A 167 -8.11 -0.83 -0.58
C HIS A 167 -8.33 0.60 -0.10
N THR A 168 -7.42 1.17 0.69
CA THR A 168 -7.57 2.55 1.17
C THR A 168 -7.55 3.57 0.05
N TRP A 169 -6.69 3.38 -0.97
CA TRP A 169 -6.68 4.23 -2.15
C TRP A 169 -8.00 4.14 -2.91
N LYS A 170 -8.51 2.93 -3.18
CA LYS A 170 -9.81 2.76 -3.85
C LYS A 170 -10.98 3.42 -3.12
N GLU A 171 -11.00 3.35 -1.80
CA GLU A 171 -12.12 3.85 -1.00
C GLU A 171 -12.04 5.35 -0.67
N LYS A 172 -10.82 5.89 -0.52
CA LYS A 172 -10.60 7.24 0.03
C LYS A 172 -9.96 8.23 -0.93
N TYR A 173 -9.24 7.75 -1.95
CA TYR A 173 -8.50 8.61 -2.87
C TYR A 173 -9.29 8.79 -4.17
N LYS A 174 -9.21 10.00 -4.75
CA LYS A 174 -9.83 10.34 -6.03
C LYS A 174 -8.75 10.79 -7.00
N ILE A 175 -8.26 9.88 -7.85
CA ILE A 175 -7.25 10.18 -8.85
C ILE A 175 -7.79 9.87 -10.25
N ASN A 176 -7.26 10.56 -11.26
CA ASN A 176 -7.54 10.26 -12.65
C ASN A 176 -6.52 9.26 -13.22
N ALA A 177 -6.39 8.12 -12.56
CA ALA A 177 -5.48 7.04 -12.95
C ALA A 177 -6.10 5.70 -12.55
N GLU A 178 -5.76 4.65 -13.29
CA GLU A 178 -6.20 3.29 -12.96
C GLU A 178 -5.49 2.79 -11.71
N MET A 179 -6.22 2.18 -10.77
CA MET A 179 -5.64 1.56 -9.58
C MET A 179 -5.64 0.04 -9.71
N LEU A 180 -4.46 -0.58 -9.61
CA LEU A 180 -4.29 -2.03 -9.69
C LEU A 180 -3.53 -2.59 -8.50
N HIS A 181 -3.97 -3.74 -8.01
CA HIS A 181 -3.12 -4.54 -7.14
C HIS A 181 -2.00 -5.19 -7.98
N SER A 182 -0.84 -5.45 -7.37
CA SER A 182 0.32 -6.04 -8.05
C SER A 182 -0.02 -7.34 -8.78
N THR A 183 -0.92 -8.16 -8.23
CA THR A 183 -1.39 -9.39 -8.90
C THR A 183 -2.18 -9.11 -10.18
N GLN A 184 -3.03 -8.09 -10.18
CA GLN A 184 -3.80 -7.67 -11.36
C GLN A 184 -2.87 -7.07 -12.43
N PHE A 185 -1.88 -6.29 -12.00
CA PHE A 185 -0.87 -5.75 -12.90
C PHE A 185 0.03 -6.86 -13.49
N MET A 186 0.42 -7.84 -12.69
CA MET A 186 1.16 -9.01 -13.17
C MET A 186 0.35 -9.82 -14.19
N GLU A 187 -0.93 -10.06 -13.93
CA GLU A 187 -1.84 -10.71 -14.89
C GLU A 187 -1.90 -9.93 -16.21
N ARG A 188 -2.00 -8.59 -16.17
CA ARG A 188 -1.92 -7.75 -17.37
C ARG A 188 -0.62 -7.95 -18.13
N LEU A 189 0.53 -7.89 -17.46
CA LEU A 189 1.84 -8.06 -18.11
C LEU A 189 2.00 -9.45 -18.75
N ILE A 190 1.44 -10.48 -18.13
CA ILE A 190 1.42 -11.85 -18.68
C ILE A 190 0.54 -11.90 -19.93
N ASN A 191 -0.67 -11.34 -19.87
CA ASN A 191 -1.62 -11.32 -20.99
C ASN A 191 -1.10 -10.48 -22.17
N GLU A 192 -0.35 -9.41 -21.91
CA GLU A 192 0.36 -8.61 -22.92
C GLU A 192 1.62 -9.31 -23.47
N GLY A 193 2.01 -10.46 -22.92
CA GLY A 193 3.20 -11.20 -23.34
C GLY A 193 4.53 -10.56 -22.93
N LYS A 194 4.51 -9.53 -22.07
CA LYS A 194 5.71 -8.88 -21.53
C LYS A 194 6.42 -9.74 -20.49
N VAL A 195 5.65 -10.51 -19.72
CA VAL A 195 6.18 -11.53 -18.80
C VAL A 195 5.93 -12.91 -19.41
N LYS A 196 7.01 -13.64 -19.68
CA LYS A 196 6.98 -15.02 -20.18
C LYS A 196 7.62 -15.98 -19.20
N PHE A 197 6.94 -17.09 -18.92
CA PHE A 197 7.46 -18.16 -18.10
C PHE A 197 8.26 -19.14 -18.98
N ASN A 198 9.58 -18.95 -19.05
CA ASN A 198 10.45 -19.74 -19.93
C ASN A 198 10.63 -21.19 -19.47
N ASN A 199 10.42 -21.46 -18.18
CA ASN A 199 10.51 -22.80 -17.59
C ASN A 199 9.28 -23.00 -16.70
N GLY A 200 8.50 -24.06 -16.93
CA GLY A 200 7.35 -24.40 -16.10
C GLY A 200 7.75 -24.46 -14.61
N PHE A 201 6.91 -23.90 -13.74
CA PHE A 201 7.16 -23.89 -12.30
C PHE A 201 6.65 -25.19 -11.67
N ASN A 202 7.45 -26.25 -11.74
CA ASN A 202 7.08 -27.57 -11.20
C ASN A 202 7.36 -27.66 -9.69
N LYS A 203 6.68 -26.83 -8.91
CA LYS A 203 6.67 -26.88 -7.44
C LYS A 203 5.24 -26.75 -6.94
N THR A 204 4.93 -27.50 -5.88
CA THR A 204 3.67 -27.32 -5.16
C THR A 204 3.72 -25.99 -4.40
N VAL A 205 2.70 -25.16 -4.60
CA VAL A 205 2.55 -23.88 -3.90
C VAL A 205 1.21 -23.84 -3.18
N THR A 206 1.19 -23.21 -2.01
CA THR A 206 -0.04 -22.91 -1.28
C THR A 206 -0.41 -21.45 -1.53
N TYR A 207 -1.61 -21.21 -2.02
CA TYR A 207 -2.14 -19.86 -2.22
C TYR A 207 -2.80 -19.37 -0.93
N SER A 208 -2.24 -18.31 -0.33
CA SER A 208 -2.84 -17.63 0.81
C SER A 208 -3.67 -16.45 0.33
N ILE A 209 -4.92 -16.72 -0.04
CA ILE A 209 -5.89 -15.67 -0.36
C ILE A 209 -6.58 -15.19 0.91
N ARG A 210 -6.78 -13.87 1.05
CA ARG A 210 -7.67 -13.30 2.08
C ARG A 210 -9.08 -13.32 1.50
N PRO A 211 -10.02 -14.14 2.01
CA PRO A 211 -11.38 -14.16 1.51
C PRO A 211 -12.04 -12.79 1.70
N GLY A 212 -12.73 -12.26 0.68
CA GLY A 212 -13.57 -11.05 0.80
C GLY A 212 -13.14 -9.80 0.04
N ILE A 213 -12.23 -9.91 -0.96
CA ILE A 213 -12.05 -8.88 -1.98
C ILE A 213 -12.56 -9.47 -3.30
N SER A 214 -13.88 -9.41 -3.49
CA SER A 214 -14.58 -9.67 -4.76
C SER A 214 -15.50 -8.49 -5.02
#